data_AF-A0A1M5NYE1-F1
#
_entry.id   AF-A0A1M5NYE1-F1
#
_cell.length_a   1.000
_cell.length_b   1.000
_cell.length_c   1.000
_cell.angle_alpha   90.00
_cell.angle_beta   90.00
_cell.angle_gamma   90.00
#
_symmetry.space_group_name_H-M   'P 1'
#
loop_
_entity.id
_entity.type
_entity.pdbx_description
1 polymer ?
#
loop_
_entity_poly.entity_id
_entity_poly.type
_entity_poly.pdbx_seq_one_letter_code
_entity_poly.pdbx_strand_id
1 'polypeptide(L)' 'MTLEQELNIRYKKGRVEEKVAVARRMFEKEKPIAEIVEFTGLSEAEVLELQKEMQ' A
#
# COMPACT_ATOMS: atom_id res chain seq x y z
N MET A 1 11.57 4.54 24.26
CA MET A 1 10.99 3.67 23.22
C MET A 1 11.71 2.34 23.32
N THR A 2 11.00 1.21 23.38
CA THR A 2 11.65 -0.11 23.51
C THR A 2 12.05 -0.65 22.14
N LEU A 3 13.07 -1.52 22.09
CA LEU A 3 13.55 -2.14 20.85
C LEU A 3 12.43 -2.87 20.09
N GLU A 4 11.48 -3.47 20.82
CA GLU A 4 10.29 -4.11 20.27
C GLU A 4 9.33 -3.12 19.59
N GLN A 5 9.18 -1.90 20.12
CA GLN A 5 8.37 -0.86 19.49
C GLN A 5 9.01 -0.38 18.19
N GLU A 6 10.32 -0.15 18.17
CA GLU A 6 11.04 0.24 16.95
C GLU A 6 10.96 -0.83 15.86
N LEU A 7 11.11 -2.11 16.23
CA LEU A 7 10.93 -3.23 15.31
C LEU A 7 9.51 -3.30 14.76
N ASN A 8 8.49 -3.14 15.62
CA ASN A 8 7.09 -3.19 15.19
C ASN A 8 6.72 -2.00 14.28
N ILE A 9 7.27 -0.81 14.53
CA ILE A 9 7.11 0.36 13.65
C ILE A 9 7.75 0.09 12.28
N ARG A 10 8.99 -0.41 12.24
CA ARG A 10 9.67 -0.74 10.97
C ARG A 10 8.96 -1.85 10.21
N TYR A 11 8.49 -2.87 10.90
CA TYR A 11 7.80 -4.00 10.29
C TYR A 11 6.45 -3.58 9.69
N LYS A 12 5.68 -2.76 10.42
CA LYS A 12 4.43 -2.18 9.89
C LYS A 12 4.71 -1.27 8.70
N LYS A 13 5.77 -0.46 8.75
CA LYS A 13 6.15 0.44 7.65
C LYS A 13 6.55 -0.34 6.39
N GLY A 14 7.42 -1.34 6.51
CA GLY A 14 7.85 -2.16 5.37
C GLY A 14 6.71 -2.95 4.72
N ARG A 15 5.74 -3.43 5.51
CA ARG A 15 4.55 -4.11 4.98
C ARG A 15 3.62 -3.17 4.22
N VAL A 16 3.54 -1.90 4.62
CA VAL A 16 2.78 -0.87 3.88
C VAL A 16 3.50 -0.52 2.57
N GLU A 17 4.83 -0.39 2.59
CA GLU A 17 5.63 -0.11 1.39
C GLU A 17 5.49 -1.21 0.32
N GLU A 18 5.46 -2.49 0.74
CA GLU A 18 5.26 -3.62 -0.19
C GLU A 18 3.86 -3.60 -0.82
N LYS A 19 2.81 -3.36 -0.04
CA LYS A 19 1.43 -3.24 -0.54
C LYS A 19 1.28 -2.10 -1.52
N VAL A 20 1.87 -0.95 -1.21
CA VAL A 20 1.86 0.25 -2.07
C VAL A 20 2.61 -0.04 -3.38
N ALA A 21 3.77 -0.71 -3.34
CA ALA A 21 4.50 -1.08 -4.54
C ALA A 21 3.70 -2.05 -5.44
N VAL A 22 2.96 -3.00 -4.85
CA VAL A 22 2.06 -3.88 -5.60
C VAL A 22 0.90 -3.09 -6.21
N ALA A 23 0.26 -2.19 -5.46
CA ALA A 23 -0.82 -1.35 -5.97
C ALA A 23 -0.36 -0.49 -7.17
N ARG A 24 0.82 0.13 -7.08
CA ARG A 24 1.42 0.88 -8.19
C ARG A 24 1.61 0.04 -9.45
N ARG A 25 2.16 -1.18 -9.32
CA ARG A 25 2.32 -2.11 -10.44
C ARG A 25 0.99 -2.57 -11.05
N MET A 26 -0.07 -2.66 -10.24
CA MET A 26 -1.40 -3.00 -10.73
C MET A 26 -2.03 -1.80 -11.47
N PHE A 27 -1.81 -0.57 -11.00
CA PHE A 27 -2.20 0.64 -11.73
C PHE A 27 -1.50 0.75 -13.09
N GLU A 28 -0.21 0.43 -13.19
CA GLU A 28 0.53 0.38 -14.47
C GLU A 28 -0.06 -0.65 -15.46
N LYS A 29 -0.78 -1.65 -14.95
CA LYS A 29 -1.48 -2.67 -15.75
C LYS A 29 -2.95 -2.33 -15.97
N GLU A 30 -3.35 -1.09 -15.71
CA GLU A 30 -4.71 -0.57 -15.88
C GLU A 30 -5.77 -1.39 -15.10
N LYS A 31 -5.37 -1.97 -13.96
CA LYS A 31 -6.28 -2.73 -13.11
C LYS A 31 -7.29 -1.81 -12.40
N PRO A 32 -8.54 -2.25 -12.22
CA PRO A 32 -9.55 -1.47 -11.51
C PRO A 32 -9.21 -1.37 -10.02
N ILE A 33 -9.56 -0.24 -9.41
CA ILE A 33 -9.33 0.05 -7.98
C ILE A 33 -9.87 -1.06 -7.08
N ALA A 34 -11.05 -1.62 -7.39
CA ALA A 34 -11.64 -2.71 -6.63
C ALA A 34 -10.74 -3.96 -6.57
N GLU A 35 -10.10 -4.33 -7.70
CA GLU A 35 -9.16 -5.46 -7.74
C GLU A 35 -7.88 -5.14 -6.95
N ILE A 36 -7.42 -3.89 -6.99
CA ILE A 36 -6.23 -3.45 -6.24
C ILE A 36 -6.49 -3.48 -4.73
N VAL A 37 -7.65 -2.99 -4.28
CA VAL A 37 -8.11 -3.02 -2.88
C VAL A 37 -8.16 -4.47 -2.37
N GLU A 38 -8.78 -5.37 -3.14
CA GLU A 38 -8.90 -6.78 -2.79
C GLU A 38 -7.53 -7.47 -2.69
N PHE A 39 -6.64 -7.23 -3.66
CA PHE A 39 -5.36 -7.93 -3.75
C PHE A 39 -4.31 -7.41 -2.76
N THR A 40 -4.29 -6.11 -2.51
CA THR A 40 -3.29 -5.48 -1.61
C THR A 40 -3.77 -5.39 -0.17
N GLY A 41 -5.09 -5.50 0.05
CA GLY A 41 -5.71 -5.25 1.34
C GLY A 41 -5.44 -3.84 1.86
N LEU A 42 -5.29 -2.88 0.94
CA LEU A 42 -5.34 -1.44 1.21
C LEU A 42 -6.80 -1.01 1.18
N SER A 43 -7.13 0.04 1.92
CA SER A 43 -8.46 0.64 1.82
C SER A 43 -8.64 1.37 0.48
N GLU A 44 -9.89 1.51 0.03
CA GLU A 44 -10.20 2.26 -1.19
C GLU A 44 -9.69 3.70 -1.13
N ALA A 45 -9.73 4.33 0.04
CA ALA A 45 -9.17 5.66 0.27
C ALA A 45 -7.65 5.70 0.06
N GLU A 46 -6.89 4.73 0.59
CA GLU A 46 -5.44 4.63 0.38
C GLU A 46 -5.09 4.41 -1.09
N VAL A 47 -5.88 3.60 -1.80
CA VAL A 47 -5.67 3.33 -3.23
C VAL A 47 -5.99 4.55 -4.09
N LEU A 48 -7.05 5.31 -3.76
CA LEU A 48 -7.39 6.57 -4.42
C LEU A 48 -6.35 7.67 -4.16
N GLU A 49 -5.84 7.77 -2.93
CA GLU A 49 -4.76 8.70 -2.59
C GLU A 49 -3.50 8.37 -3.37
N LEU A 50 -3.14 7.09 -3.42
CA LEU A 50 -2.01 6.59 -4.21
C LEU A 50 -2.16 6.90 -5.69
N GLN A 51 -3.37 6.78 -6.25
CA GLN A 51 -3.64 7.12 -7.64
C GLN A 51 -3.40 8.61 -7.92
N LYS A 52 -3.77 9.50 -6.99
CA LYS A 52 -3.54 10.95 -7.11
C LYS A 52 -2.07 11.31 -7.01
N GLU A 53 -1.28 10.62 -6.19
CA GLU A 53 0.17 10.83 -6.09
C GLU A 53 0.94 10.39 -7.36
N MET A 54 0.35 9.52 -8.19
CA MET A 54 0.95 9.03 -9.43
C MET A 54 0.66 9.89 -10.67
N GLN A 55 -0.25 10.88 -10.58
CA GLN A 55 -0.55 11.85 -11.65
C GLN A 55 0.38 13.06 -11.59
#